data_AF-A0A3D2TZ25-F1
#
_entry.id   AF-A0A3D2TZ25-F1
#
_cell.length_a   1.000
_cell.length_b   1.000
_cell.length_c   1.000
_cell.angle_alpha   90.00
_cell.angle_beta   90.00
_cell.angle_gamma   90.00
#
_symmetry.space_group_name_H-M   'P 1'
#
loop_
_entity.id
_entity.type
_entity.pdbx_description
1 polymer ?
#
loop_
_entity_poly.entity_id
_entity_poly.type
_entity_poly.pdbx_seq_one_letter_code
_entity_poly.pdbx_strand_id
1 'polypeptide(L)'
;MTSMVDCPVCAKLIEPGLSTCPHCHAPLTVAPAPHPPPKKSNTLMWILLLIGGVTISGICVIGILVALLLPAVQGAREAARRSQCSSQLKQIGLALHNYHETYGAFPPAYVADETGKPMHSWRVLLLPYLENNQMYEAYDFDKPWNDLSNMAVTSQVPHVFRCPSAPAQGPMNTTHYVYITGPGTCFDGDKAIRIRDIVDGTSQTILVVESHQTSFAWNEPRDLDVTTLDGSSTGPSSAHVGGFQAVLADGSVRFFMNSLAPETFKALTTPRGGEVVGEF
;
A
#
# COMPACT_ATOMS: atom_id res chain seq x y z
N MET A 1 -30.78 76.51 67.76
CA MET A 1 -32.01 75.72 67.93
C MET A 1 -31.78 74.36 67.31
N THR A 2 -31.47 73.36 68.12
CA THR A 2 -31.23 71.97 67.70
C THR A 2 -32.60 71.34 67.41
N SER A 3 -32.84 70.82 66.20
CA SER A 3 -34.13 70.21 65.86
C SER A 3 -34.26 68.84 66.52
N MET A 4 -35.28 68.68 67.37
CA MET A 4 -35.64 67.38 67.96
C MET A 4 -36.24 66.46 66.90
N VAL A 5 -36.11 65.15 67.10
CA VAL A 5 -36.65 64.10 66.22
C VAL A 5 -37.57 63.16 67.00
N ASP A 6 -38.59 62.58 66.37
CA ASP A 6 -39.49 61.65 67.04
C ASP A 6 -38.88 60.25 67.17
N CYS A 7 -39.07 59.62 68.34
CA CYS A 7 -38.71 58.23 68.55
C CYS A 7 -39.64 57.31 67.72
N PRO A 8 -39.10 56.36 66.94
CA PRO A 8 -39.91 55.49 66.07
C PRO A 8 -40.79 54.49 66.83
N VAL A 9 -40.55 54.28 68.13
CA VAL A 9 -41.29 53.30 68.94
C VAL A 9 -42.42 53.95 69.75
N CYS A 10 -42.16 55.11 70.37
CA CYS A 10 -43.12 55.76 71.25
C CYS A 10 -43.56 57.16 70.79
N ALA A 11 -43.05 57.64 69.65
CA ALA A 11 -43.39 58.92 69.04
C ALA A 11 -43.18 60.17 69.92
N LYS A 12 -42.33 60.07 70.96
CA LYS A 12 -41.91 61.24 71.74
C LYS A 12 -40.68 61.89 71.12
N LEU A 13 -40.62 63.22 71.20
CA LEU A 13 -39.47 64.02 70.79
C LEU A 13 -38.24 63.69 71.65
N ILE A 14 -37.13 63.38 70.98
CA ILE A 14 -35.85 63.06 71.57
C ILE A 14 -34.74 63.90 70.92
N GLU A 15 -33.63 64.08 71.64
CA GLU A 15 -32.43 64.66 71.03
C GLU A 15 -31.79 63.64 70.06
N PRO A 16 -31.29 64.10 68.90
CA PRO A 16 -30.61 63.22 67.96
C PRO A 16 -29.28 62.70 68.54
N GLY A 17 -28.95 61.42 68.31
CA GLY A 17 -27.67 60.81 68.69
C GLY A 17 -27.67 59.93 69.95
N LEU A 18 -28.83 59.77 70.61
CA LEU A 18 -29.00 58.81 71.71
C LEU A 18 -28.99 57.35 71.22
N SER A 19 -28.33 56.45 71.96
CA SER A 19 -28.30 55.01 71.65
C SER A 19 -29.55 54.27 72.15
N THR A 20 -30.26 54.81 73.14
CA THR A 20 -31.52 54.31 73.68
C THR A 20 -32.48 55.48 73.95
N CYS A 21 -33.78 55.24 73.77
CA CYS A 21 -34.80 56.23 74.03
C CYS A 21 -35.00 56.43 75.55
N PRO A 22 -34.90 57.65 76.09
CA PRO A 22 -35.05 57.89 77.53
C PRO A 22 -36.48 57.67 78.06
N HIS A 23 -37.48 57.59 77.19
CA HIS A 23 -38.88 57.42 77.59
C HIS A 23 -39.35 55.97 77.60
N CYS A 24 -38.92 55.17 76.62
CA CYS A 24 -39.36 53.78 76.49
C CYS A 24 -38.22 52.76 76.61
N HIS A 25 -36.98 53.23 76.80
CA HIS A 25 -35.75 52.41 76.85
C HIS A 25 -35.48 51.57 75.60
N ALA A 26 -36.22 51.79 74.51
CA ALA A 26 -35.98 51.09 73.25
C ALA A 26 -34.64 51.53 72.64
N PRO A 27 -33.81 50.59 72.14
CA PRO A 27 -32.57 50.92 71.44
C PRO A 27 -32.88 51.67 70.13
N LEU A 28 -32.20 52.79 69.92
CA LEU A 28 -32.36 53.68 68.75
C LEU A 28 -31.32 53.36 67.66
N THR A 29 -30.82 52.13 67.62
CA THR A 29 -29.73 51.72 66.74
C THR A 29 -30.08 52.00 65.28
N VAL A 30 -29.34 52.92 64.67
CA VAL A 30 -29.33 53.17 63.24
C VAL A 30 -29.09 51.83 62.54
N ALA A 31 -29.96 51.47 61.59
CA ALA A 31 -29.81 50.25 60.81
C ALA A 31 -28.38 50.15 60.24
N PRO A 32 -27.72 48.98 60.32
CA PRO A 32 -26.38 48.83 59.75
C PRO A 32 -26.43 49.15 58.25
N ALA A 33 -25.43 49.90 57.76
CA ALA A 33 -25.33 50.29 56.36
C ALA A 33 -25.43 49.05 55.45
N PRO A 34 -26.10 49.14 54.29
CA PRO A 34 -26.21 48.01 53.37
C PRO A 34 -24.81 47.55 52.94
N HIS A 35 -24.53 46.26 53.12
CA HIS A 35 -23.28 45.67 52.64
C HIS A 35 -23.19 45.84 51.11
N PRO A 36 -22.01 46.21 50.56
CA PRO A 36 -21.84 46.27 49.12
C PRO A 36 -22.13 44.90 48.51
N PRO A 37 -22.78 44.83 47.33
CA PRO A 37 -23.08 43.55 46.70
C PRO A 37 -21.79 42.78 46.42
N PRO A 38 -21.77 41.45 46.61
CA PRO A 38 -20.59 40.65 46.38
C PRO A 38 -20.16 40.76 44.90
N LYS A 39 -18.90 41.17 44.66
CA LYS A 39 -18.31 41.24 43.32
C LYS A 39 -18.24 39.81 42.73
N LYS A 40 -19.02 39.50 41.68
CA LYS A 40 -18.96 38.20 40.99
C LYS A 40 -17.56 38.00 40.41
N SER A 41 -16.85 37.00 40.92
CA SER A 41 -15.50 36.64 40.48
C SER A 41 -15.57 35.84 39.18
N ASN A 42 -15.12 36.46 38.08
CA ASN A 42 -15.04 35.84 36.76
C ASN A 42 -13.81 34.93 36.59
N THR A 43 -13.06 34.66 37.67
CA THR A 43 -11.82 33.87 37.63
C THR A 43 -12.05 32.45 37.10
N LEU A 44 -13.17 31.82 37.44
CA LEU A 44 -13.53 30.50 36.91
C LEU A 44 -13.73 30.53 35.38
N MET A 45 -14.35 31.59 34.86
CA MET A 45 -14.55 31.77 33.41
C MET A 45 -13.21 31.93 32.68
N TRP A 46 -12.28 32.71 33.24
CA TRP A 46 -10.94 32.88 32.67
C TRP A 46 -10.11 31.60 32.71
N ILE A 47 -10.21 30.81 33.79
CA ILE A 47 -9.55 29.50 33.89
C ILE A 47 -10.09 28.54 32.83
N LEU A 48 -11.41 28.47 32.64
CA LEU A 48 -12.04 27.61 31.63
C LEU A 48 -11.68 28.04 30.20
N LEU A 49 -11.59 29.34 29.92
CA LEU A 49 -11.16 29.85 28.61
C LEU A 49 -9.68 29.56 28.33
N LEU A 50 -8.81 29.68 29.34
CA LEU A 50 -7.39 29.35 29.21
C LEU A 50 -7.18 27.84 28.98
N ILE A 51 -7.83 26.99 29.78
CA ILE A 51 -7.76 25.53 29.60
C ILE A 51 -8.33 25.15 28.23
N GLY A 52 -9.48 25.68 27.85
CA GLY A 52 -10.08 25.46 26.53
C GLY A 52 -9.19 25.91 25.38
N GLY A 53 -8.53 27.07 25.50
CA GLY A 53 -7.61 27.56 24.48
C GLY A 53 -6.37 26.69 24.32
N VAL A 54 -5.79 26.23 25.42
CA VAL A 54 -4.61 25.34 25.40
C VAL A 54 -4.96 23.96 24.84
N THR A 55 -6.13 23.40 25.18
CA THR A 55 -6.55 22.09 24.65
C THR A 55 -6.86 22.16 23.16
N ILE A 56 -7.55 23.21 22.69
CA ILE A 56 -7.83 23.42 21.26
C ILE A 56 -6.53 23.57 20.47
N SER A 57 -5.58 24.37 20.96
CA SER A 57 -4.27 24.54 20.33
C SER A 57 -3.53 23.21 20.16
N GLY A 58 -3.49 22.38 21.22
CA GLY A 58 -2.86 21.06 21.18
C GLY A 58 -3.49 20.14 20.14
N ILE A 59 -4.82 20.09 20.06
CA ILE A 59 -5.55 19.29 19.06
C ILE A 59 -5.25 19.77 17.65
N CYS A 60 -5.22 21.09 17.41
CA CYS A 60 -4.89 21.66 16.10
C CYS A 60 -3.47 21.30 15.67
N VAL A 61 -2.47 21.39 16.56
CA VAL A 61 -1.09 21.01 16.25
C VAL A 61 -0.99 19.52 15.91
N ILE A 62 -1.60 18.65 16.71
CA ILE A 62 -1.62 17.20 16.43
C ILE A 62 -2.30 16.92 15.09
N GLY A 63 -3.44 17.58 14.81
CA GLY A 63 -4.15 17.43 13.54
C GLY A 63 -3.29 17.82 12.32
N ILE A 64 -2.57 18.94 12.41
CA ILE A 64 -1.64 19.39 11.35
C ILE A 64 -0.49 18.39 11.20
N LEU A 65 0.11 17.92 12.30
CA LEU A 65 1.18 16.93 12.25
C LEU A 65 0.72 15.63 11.59
N VAL A 66 -0.46 15.11 11.96
CA VAL A 66 -1.04 13.91 11.33
C VAL A 66 -1.32 14.16 9.85
N ALA A 67 -1.91 15.32 9.48
CA ALA A 67 -2.20 15.66 8.10
C ALA A 67 -0.93 15.74 7.23
N LEU A 68 0.19 16.21 7.79
CA LEU A 68 1.49 16.25 7.10
C LEU A 68 2.18 14.88 7.06
N LEU A 69 1.99 14.04 8.08
CA LEU A 69 2.60 12.71 8.16
C LEU A 69 1.89 11.66 7.31
N LEU A 70 0.57 11.75 7.13
CA LEU A 70 -0.20 10.75 6.37
C LEU A 70 0.27 10.58 4.91
N PRO A 71 0.45 11.65 4.11
CA PRO A 71 0.98 11.53 2.75
C PRO A 71 2.39 10.92 2.72
N ALA A 72 3.25 11.31 3.68
CA ALA A 72 4.61 10.80 3.78
C ALA A 72 4.64 9.29 4.11
N VAL A 73 3.79 8.85 5.06
CA VAL A 73 3.69 7.42 5.44
C VAL A 73 3.12 6.59 4.29
N GLN A 74 2.16 7.12 3.53
CA GLN A 74 1.59 6.44 2.37
C GLN A 74 2.62 6.29 1.24
N GLY A 75 3.35 7.36 0.91
CA GLY A 75 4.43 7.31 -0.08
C GLY A 75 5.54 6.32 0.31
N ALA A 76 5.94 6.31 1.58
CA ALA A 76 6.93 5.36 2.09
C ALA A 76 6.47 3.90 2.01
N ARG A 77 5.20 3.63 2.35
CA ARG A 77 4.62 2.28 2.24
C ARG A 77 4.59 1.78 0.80
N GLU A 78 4.21 2.64 -0.15
CA GLU A 78 4.16 2.25 -1.55
C GLU A 78 5.55 2.05 -2.15
N ALA A 79 6.53 2.90 -1.79
CA ALA A 79 7.93 2.67 -2.14
C ALA A 79 8.47 1.34 -1.59
N ALA A 80 8.08 0.96 -0.36
CA ALA A 80 8.44 -0.33 0.22
C ALA A 80 7.80 -1.50 -0.55
N ARG A 81 6.52 -1.41 -0.94
CA ARG A 81 5.86 -2.45 -1.75
C ARG A 81 6.49 -2.59 -3.13
N ARG A 82 6.83 -1.48 -3.80
CA ARG A 82 7.59 -1.48 -5.06
C ARG A 82 8.94 -2.16 -4.92
N SER A 83 9.64 -1.90 -3.82
CA SER A 83 10.91 -2.54 -3.50
C SER A 83 10.72 -4.05 -3.30
N GLN A 84 9.64 -4.46 -2.63
CA GLN A 84 9.32 -5.88 -2.43
C GLN A 84 8.92 -6.59 -3.73
N CYS A 85 8.19 -5.94 -4.64
CA CYS A 85 7.91 -6.44 -6.00
C CYS A 85 9.24 -6.67 -6.75
N SER A 86 10.13 -5.67 -6.76
CA SER A 86 11.47 -5.81 -7.37
C SER A 86 12.27 -6.94 -6.75
N SER A 87 12.23 -7.12 -5.43
CA SER A 87 12.90 -8.24 -4.75
C SER A 87 12.36 -9.61 -5.16
N GLN A 88 11.05 -9.76 -5.38
CA GLN A 88 10.48 -11.02 -5.87
C GLN A 88 10.90 -11.32 -7.31
N LEU A 89 10.88 -10.31 -8.19
CA LEU A 89 11.39 -10.46 -9.55
C LEU A 89 12.89 -10.81 -9.55
N LYS A 90 13.68 -10.29 -8.62
CA LYS A 90 15.08 -10.71 -8.44
C LYS A 90 15.20 -12.17 -8.02
N GLN A 91 14.32 -12.66 -7.14
CA GLN A 91 14.28 -14.08 -6.79
C GLN A 91 13.90 -14.96 -7.98
N ILE A 92 12.94 -14.54 -8.81
CA ILE A 92 12.59 -15.22 -10.06
C ILE A 92 13.77 -15.22 -11.03
N GLY A 93 14.41 -14.07 -11.24
CA GLY A 93 15.60 -13.96 -12.09
C GLY A 93 16.71 -14.89 -11.64
N LEU A 94 17.01 -14.93 -10.34
CA LEU A 94 18.00 -15.87 -9.78
C LEU A 94 17.59 -17.33 -10.01
N ALA A 95 16.33 -17.68 -9.78
CA ALA A 95 15.81 -19.03 -10.03
C ALA A 95 15.93 -19.43 -11.52
N LEU A 96 15.67 -18.50 -12.44
CA LEU A 96 15.86 -18.70 -13.88
C LEU A 96 17.32 -18.98 -14.23
N HIS A 97 18.26 -18.27 -13.62
CA HIS A 97 19.69 -18.52 -13.83
C HIS A 97 20.15 -19.84 -13.21
N ASN A 98 19.63 -20.23 -12.04
CA ASN A 98 19.93 -21.54 -11.44
C ASN A 98 19.37 -22.71 -12.28
N TYR A 99 18.16 -22.53 -12.83
CA TYR A 99 17.59 -23.46 -13.80
C TYR A 99 18.47 -23.52 -15.06
N HIS A 100 18.89 -22.38 -15.60
CA HIS A 100 19.79 -22.31 -16.76
C HIS A 100 21.13 -23.01 -16.50
N GLU A 101 21.72 -22.85 -15.31
CA GLU A 101 22.95 -23.54 -14.93
C GLU A 101 22.78 -25.06 -14.93
N THR A 102 21.61 -25.54 -14.49
CA THR A 102 21.31 -26.99 -14.40
C THR A 102 20.99 -27.60 -15.77
N TYR A 103 20.21 -26.91 -16.60
CA TYR A 103 19.63 -27.46 -17.84
C TYR A 103 20.21 -26.86 -19.13
N GLY A 104 21.08 -25.86 -19.03
CA GLY A 104 21.74 -25.17 -20.15
C GLY A 104 20.86 -24.18 -20.93
N ALA A 105 19.60 -24.02 -20.53
CA ALA A 105 18.61 -23.13 -21.16
C ALA A 105 17.65 -22.57 -20.09
N PHE A 106 17.07 -21.40 -20.33
CA PHE A 106 15.92 -20.93 -19.57
C PHE A 106 14.74 -21.88 -19.79
N PRO A 107 13.85 -22.06 -18.80
CA PRO A 107 12.71 -22.94 -18.97
C PRO A 107 11.82 -22.44 -20.12
N PRO A 108 11.28 -23.34 -20.96
CA PRO A 108 10.32 -22.97 -22.00
C PRO A 108 9.06 -22.37 -21.38
N ALA A 109 8.18 -21.73 -22.17
CA ALA A 109 6.91 -21.20 -21.64
C ALA A 109 6.10 -22.28 -20.93
N TYR A 110 6.09 -23.48 -21.52
CA TYR A 110 5.50 -24.66 -20.95
C TYR A 110 6.22 -25.93 -21.41
N VAL A 111 6.04 -27.00 -20.65
CA VAL A 111 6.34 -28.37 -21.12
C VAL A 111 5.07 -28.91 -21.77
N ALA A 112 5.20 -29.50 -22.95
CA ALA A 112 4.11 -30.11 -23.70
C ALA A 112 4.13 -31.64 -23.59
N ASP A 113 2.99 -32.28 -23.81
CA ASP A 113 2.94 -33.73 -24.08
C ASP A 113 3.36 -34.05 -25.54
N GLU A 114 3.37 -35.34 -25.89
CA GLU A 114 3.71 -35.82 -27.25
C GLU A 114 2.80 -35.24 -28.35
N THR A 115 1.61 -34.75 -28.00
CA THR A 115 0.66 -34.14 -28.92
C THR A 115 0.85 -32.61 -29.05
N GLY A 116 1.80 -32.04 -28.31
CA GLY A 116 2.06 -30.61 -28.25
C GLY A 116 1.11 -29.85 -27.30
N LYS A 117 0.31 -30.55 -26.50
CA LYS A 117 -0.61 -29.92 -25.55
C LYS A 117 0.17 -29.40 -24.34
N PRO A 118 0.00 -28.13 -23.92
CA PRO A 118 0.63 -27.60 -22.72
C PRO A 118 0.24 -28.38 -21.46
N MET A 119 1.24 -28.93 -20.77
CA MET A 119 1.09 -29.77 -19.57
C MET A 119 1.51 -29.04 -18.31
N HIS A 120 2.65 -28.34 -18.33
CA HIS A 120 3.25 -27.72 -17.14
C HIS A 120 3.78 -26.31 -17.43
N SER A 121 3.48 -25.37 -16.54
CA SER A 121 4.03 -24.01 -16.61
C SER A 121 5.52 -23.96 -16.25
N TRP A 122 6.28 -23.04 -16.84
CA TRP A 122 7.63 -22.70 -16.39
C TRP A 122 7.72 -22.40 -14.88
N ARG A 123 6.64 -21.86 -14.29
CA ARG A 123 6.58 -21.48 -12.88
C ARG A 123 6.70 -22.69 -11.95
N VAL A 124 6.12 -23.84 -12.33
CA VAL A 124 6.26 -25.07 -11.52
C VAL A 124 7.66 -25.66 -11.63
N LEU A 125 8.33 -25.50 -12.77
CA LEU A 125 9.72 -25.94 -12.97
C LEU A 125 10.71 -25.18 -12.08
N LEU A 126 10.36 -23.95 -11.68
CA LEU A 126 11.22 -23.10 -10.84
C LEU A 126 11.07 -23.34 -9.34
N LEU A 127 10.05 -24.08 -8.88
CA LEU A 127 9.79 -24.26 -7.45
C LEU A 127 11.01 -24.73 -6.64
N PRO A 128 11.87 -25.65 -7.14
CA PRO A 128 13.04 -26.08 -6.38
C PRO A 128 14.06 -24.96 -6.13
N TYR A 129 14.12 -24.01 -7.05
CA TYR A 129 15.02 -22.85 -7.00
C TYR A 129 14.39 -21.66 -6.26
N LEU A 130 13.14 -21.81 -5.81
CA LEU A 130 12.35 -20.80 -5.11
C LEU A 130 11.98 -21.28 -3.69
N GLU A 131 12.73 -22.22 -3.12
CA GLU A 131 12.50 -22.78 -1.78
C GLU A 131 11.12 -23.46 -1.60
N ASN A 132 10.50 -23.90 -2.70
CA ASN A 132 9.21 -24.59 -2.70
C ASN A 132 9.33 -26.10 -3.04
N ASN A 133 10.40 -26.75 -2.55
CA ASN A 133 10.70 -28.17 -2.81
C ASN A 133 9.54 -29.10 -2.42
N GLN A 134 8.89 -28.87 -1.28
CA GLN A 134 7.76 -29.69 -0.83
C GLN A 134 6.60 -29.69 -1.84
N MET A 135 6.30 -28.54 -2.44
CA MET A 135 5.26 -28.41 -3.46
C MET A 135 5.68 -29.11 -4.75
N TYR A 136 6.95 -28.98 -5.14
CA TYR A 136 7.49 -29.63 -6.32
C TYR A 136 7.46 -31.16 -6.23
N GLU A 137 7.87 -31.72 -5.09
CA GLU A 137 7.87 -33.16 -4.84
C GLU A 137 6.46 -33.76 -4.78
N ALA A 138 5.48 -32.97 -4.34
CA ALA A 138 4.08 -33.39 -4.31
C ALA A 138 3.37 -33.26 -5.66
N TYR A 139 3.94 -32.52 -6.61
CA TYR A 139 3.35 -32.27 -7.92
C TYR A 139 3.59 -33.47 -8.87
N ASP A 140 2.54 -33.93 -9.53
CA ASP A 140 2.57 -35.08 -10.44
C ASP A 140 2.80 -34.62 -11.88
N PHE A 141 4.04 -34.79 -12.37
CA PHE A 141 4.45 -34.42 -13.73
C PHE A 141 3.94 -35.38 -14.82
N ASP A 142 3.35 -36.52 -14.47
CA ASP A 142 2.70 -37.40 -15.45
C ASP A 142 1.25 -36.95 -15.76
N LYS A 143 0.75 -35.94 -15.04
CA LYS A 143 -0.62 -35.41 -15.16
C LYS A 143 -0.66 -33.93 -15.52
N PRO A 144 -1.69 -33.47 -16.24
CA PRO A 144 -1.79 -32.06 -16.60
C PRO A 144 -1.93 -31.17 -15.36
N TRP A 145 -1.55 -29.90 -15.50
CA TRP A 145 -1.65 -28.88 -14.44
C TRP A 145 -3.03 -28.72 -13.81
N ASN A 146 -4.09 -29.03 -14.55
CA ASN A 146 -5.49 -28.94 -14.12
C ASN A 146 -6.09 -30.28 -13.69
N ASP A 147 -5.27 -31.31 -13.52
CA ASP A 147 -5.71 -32.53 -12.84
C ASP A 147 -6.03 -32.24 -11.37
N LEU A 148 -7.03 -32.92 -10.82
CA LEU A 148 -7.48 -32.72 -9.43
C LEU A 148 -6.33 -32.90 -8.41
N SER A 149 -5.40 -33.82 -8.67
CA SER A 149 -4.24 -34.03 -7.78
C SER A 149 -3.29 -32.84 -7.80
N ASN A 150 -2.96 -32.31 -8.98
CA ASN A 150 -2.11 -31.13 -9.12
C ASN A 150 -2.77 -29.86 -8.59
N MET A 151 -4.07 -29.66 -8.87
CA MET A 151 -4.83 -28.52 -8.36
C MET A 151 -4.89 -28.47 -6.82
N ALA A 152 -4.90 -29.63 -6.15
CA ALA A 152 -4.86 -29.68 -4.69
C ALA A 152 -3.52 -29.15 -4.15
N VAL A 153 -2.42 -29.55 -4.79
CA VAL A 153 -1.04 -29.14 -4.43
C VAL A 153 -0.81 -27.65 -4.73
N THR A 154 -1.33 -27.15 -5.87
CA THR A 154 -1.12 -25.76 -6.31
C THR A 154 -2.21 -24.80 -5.85
N SER A 155 -3.02 -25.19 -4.87
CA SER A 155 -4.08 -24.36 -4.29
C SER A 155 -3.56 -23.11 -3.57
N GLN A 156 -2.32 -23.17 -3.08
CA GLN A 156 -1.61 -22.04 -2.50
C GLN A 156 -0.63 -21.48 -3.52
N VAL A 157 -0.72 -20.17 -3.80
CA VAL A 157 0.23 -19.48 -4.67
C VAL A 157 1.51 -19.22 -3.87
N PRO A 158 2.69 -19.64 -4.37
CA PRO A 158 3.95 -19.23 -3.80
C PRO A 158 4.05 -17.70 -3.75
N HIS A 159 4.42 -17.13 -2.59
CA HIS A 159 4.41 -15.67 -2.38
C HIS A 159 5.19 -14.93 -3.46
N VAL A 160 6.28 -15.52 -3.95
CA VAL A 160 7.15 -14.97 -5.00
C VAL A 160 6.45 -14.70 -6.33
N PHE A 161 5.29 -15.32 -6.60
CA PHE A 161 4.50 -15.07 -7.81
C PHE A 161 3.42 -13.98 -7.62
N ARG A 162 3.38 -13.30 -6.47
CA ARG A 162 2.33 -12.31 -6.15
C ARG A 162 2.89 -10.91 -5.92
N CYS A 163 2.33 -9.93 -6.62
CA CYS A 163 2.64 -8.53 -6.36
C CYS A 163 2.13 -8.11 -4.96
N PRO A 164 2.95 -7.50 -4.08
CA PRO A 164 2.52 -7.06 -2.74
C PRO A 164 1.50 -5.92 -2.76
N SER A 165 1.41 -5.21 -3.89
CA SER A 165 0.42 -4.16 -4.13
C SER A 165 -0.87 -4.69 -4.76
N ALA A 166 -0.95 -5.98 -5.11
CA ALA A 166 -2.18 -6.58 -5.60
C ALA A 166 -3.28 -6.52 -4.53
N PRO A 167 -4.53 -6.21 -4.90
CA PRO A 167 -5.62 -6.12 -3.95
C PRO A 167 -5.86 -7.48 -3.28
N ALA A 168 -6.01 -7.46 -1.96
CA ALA A 168 -6.20 -8.67 -1.14
C ALA A 168 -7.47 -9.49 -1.50
N GLN A 169 -8.38 -8.92 -2.31
CA GLN A 169 -9.66 -9.51 -2.73
C GLN A 169 -9.64 -10.04 -4.17
N GLY A 170 -8.47 -10.11 -4.82
CA GLY A 170 -8.33 -10.72 -6.15
C GLY A 170 -8.50 -12.25 -6.12
N PRO A 171 -8.62 -12.92 -7.29
CA PRO A 171 -8.69 -14.37 -7.35
C PRO A 171 -7.44 -14.96 -6.69
N MET A 172 -7.63 -15.71 -5.59
CA MET A 172 -6.56 -16.11 -4.68
C MET A 172 -5.49 -17.00 -5.34
N ASN A 173 -5.75 -17.54 -6.54
CA ASN A 173 -4.89 -18.47 -7.25
C ASN A 173 -4.15 -17.88 -8.47
N THR A 174 -4.06 -16.56 -8.61
CA THR A 174 -3.45 -15.88 -9.78
C THR A 174 -1.98 -15.52 -9.58
N THR A 175 -1.23 -15.39 -10.68
CA THR A 175 0.17 -14.89 -10.72
C THR A 175 0.22 -13.45 -11.21
N HIS A 176 1.16 -12.65 -10.72
CA HIS A 176 1.41 -11.30 -11.22
C HIS A 176 2.67 -11.19 -12.07
N TYR A 177 3.41 -12.30 -12.22
CA TYR A 177 4.64 -12.33 -13.00
C TYR A 177 4.54 -13.41 -14.07
N VAL A 178 4.76 -12.98 -15.31
CA VAL A 178 4.47 -13.74 -16.52
C VAL A 178 5.56 -13.54 -17.55
N TYR A 179 5.77 -14.52 -18.41
CA TYR A 179 6.55 -14.34 -19.62
C TYR A 179 5.78 -13.53 -20.67
N ILE A 180 6.53 -13.01 -21.63
CA ILE A 180 5.98 -12.64 -22.94
C ILE A 180 6.27 -13.80 -23.89
N THR A 181 5.21 -14.41 -24.41
CA THR A 181 5.28 -15.60 -25.25
C THR A 181 4.86 -15.30 -26.68
N GLY A 182 5.12 -16.25 -27.57
CA GLY A 182 4.66 -16.22 -28.95
C GLY A 182 5.80 -16.09 -29.97
N PRO A 183 5.47 -16.05 -31.26
CA PRO A 183 6.45 -16.18 -32.33
C PRO A 183 7.52 -15.08 -32.27
N GLY A 184 8.79 -15.49 -32.29
CA GLY A 184 9.94 -14.58 -32.28
C GLY A 184 10.35 -14.05 -30.91
N THR A 185 9.60 -14.32 -29.86
CA THR A 185 10.00 -13.99 -28.48
C THR A 185 11.02 -15.00 -27.94
N CYS A 186 11.57 -14.73 -26.75
CA CYS A 186 12.36 -15.71 -26.00
C CYS A 186 11.60 -17.02 -25.70
N PHE A 187 10.27 -16.98 -25.66
CA PHE A 187 9.41 -18.05 -25.20
C PHE A 187 8.33 -18.39 -26.24
N ASP A 188 8.79 -18.94 -27.35
CA ASP A 188 7.94 -19.46 -28.45
C ASP A 188 7.50 -20.90 -28.17
N GLY A 189 6.47 -21.04 -27.34
CA GLY A 189 5.86 -22.32 -26.98
C GLY A 189 6.72 -23.18 -26.06
N ASP A 190 6.92 -24.44 -26.44
CA ASP A 190 7.67 -25.45 -25.69
C ASP A 190 9.20 -25.41 -25.92
N LYS A 191 9.68 -24.44 -26.71
CA LYS A 191 11.09 -24.28 -27.03
C LYS A 191 11.83 -23.57 -25.90
N ALA A 192 12.88 -24.20 -25.39
CA ALA A 192 13.80 -23.59 -24.43
C ALA A 192 14.84 -22.72 -25.16
N ILE A 193 15.25 -21.60 -24.53
CA ILE A 193 16.25 -20.68 -25.09
C ILE A 193 17.50 -20.63 -24.21
N ARG A 194 18.69 -20.64 -24.82
CA ARG A 194 19.96 -20.50 -24.09
C ARG A 194 20.37 -19.04 -24.03
N ILE A 195 21.06 -18.62 -22.98
CA ILE A 195 21.59 -17.25 -22.86
C ILE A 195 22.42 -16.84 -24.10
N ARG A 196 23.27 -17.74 -24.62
CA ARG A 196 24.08 -17.49 -25.83
C ARG A 196 23.26 -17.25 -27.11
N ASP A 197 21.99 -17.65 -27.11
CA ASP A 197 21.09 -17.54 -28.25
C ASP A 197 20.34 -16.19 -28.27
N ILE A 198 20.54 -15.38 -27.21
CA ILE A 198 20.08 -13.99 -27.05
C ILE A 198 21.19 -13.07 -27.55
N VAL A 199 21.11 -12.65 -28.81
CA VAL A 199 22.17 -11.90 -29.50
C VAL A 199 21.97 -10.38 -29.44
N ASP A 200 20.75 -9.92 -29.14
CA ASP A 200 20.42 -8.49 -29.02
C ASP A 200 20.92 -7.87 -27.69
N GLY A 201 21.51 -8.69 -26.82
CA GLY A 201 22.08 -8.28 -25.54
C GLY A 201 21.19 -8.69 -24.36
N THR A 202 21.75 -9.43 -23.42
CA THR A 202 21.02 -9.97 -22.26
C THR A 202 20.45 -8.87 -21.35
N SER A 203 21.10 -7.72 -21.28
CA SER A 203 20.62 -6.53 -20.56
C SER A 203 19.60 -5.69 -21.33
N GLN A 204 19.16 -6.15 -22.50
CA GLN A 204 18.17 -5.50 -23.36
C GLN A 204 17.07 -6.50 -23.80
N THR A 205 17.00 -7.66 -23.18
CA THR A 205 15.96 -8.66 -23.48
C THR A 205 15.17 -8.98 -22.23
N ILE A 206 13.88 -8.66 -22.24
CA ILE A 206 12.93 -8.95 -21.17
C ILE A 206 12.62 -10.45 -21.17
N LEU A 207 12.67 -11.05 -19.98
CA LEU A 207 12.20 -12.42 -19.75
C LEU A 207 10.83 -12.44 -19.06
N VAL A 208 10.73 -11.79 -17.90
CA VAL A 208 9.53 -11.80 -17.05
C VAL A 208 9.03 -10.39 -16.87
N VAL A 209 7.74 -10.17 -16.99
CA VAL A 209 7.10 -8.88 -16.71
C VAL A 209 6.09 -9.00 -15.57
N GLU A 210 5.89 -7.89 -14.88
CA GLU A 210 4.72 -7.72 -14.03
C GLU A 210 3.44 -7.51 -14.88
N SER A 211 2.37 -8.22 -14.52
CA SER A 211 1.03 -8.03 -15.07
C SER A 211 -0.02 -8.19 -13.98
N HIS A 212 -0.80 -7.13 -13.76
CA HIS A 212 -1.82 -7.08 -12.71
C HIS A 212 -3.18 -7.64 -13.15
N GLN A 213 -3.38 -7.87 -14.45
CA GLN A 213 -4.69 -8.23 -15.02
C GLN A 213 -4.82 -9.71 -15.38
N THR A 214 -3.93 -10.55 -14.85
CA THR A 214 -4.01 -12.00 -15.08
C THR A 214 -5.27 -12.57 -14.42
N SER A 215 -5.99 -13.39 -15.18
CA SER A 215 -7.24 -14.03 -14.74
C SER A 215 -7.14 -15.55 -14.69
N PHE A 216 -5.92 -16.08 -14.79
CA PHE A 216 -5.62 -17.51 -14.87
C PHE A 216 -4.81 -17.99 -13.67
N ALA A 217 -4.82 -19.30 -13.42
CA ALA A 217 -4.13 -19.87 -12.28
C ALA A 217 -2.61 -19.70 -12.39
N TRP A 218 -1.89 -19.51 -11.27
CA TRP A 218 -0.43 -19.33 -11.31
C TRP A 218 0.32 -20.53 -11.88
N ASN A 219 -0.23 -21.75 -11.78
CA ASN A 219 0.36 -22.95 -12.34
C ASN A 219 -0.14 -23.28 -13.76
N GLU A 220 -1.09 -22.50 -14.29
CA GLU A 220 -1.58 -22.65 -15.66
C GLU A 220 -0.44 -22.32 -16.65
N PRO A 221 -0.19 -23.16 -17.68
CA PRO A 221 0.81 -22.94 -18.72
C PRO A 221 0.30 -21.88 -19.73
N ARG A 222 0.05 -20.69 -19.21
CA ARG A 222 -0.47 -19.53 -19.92
C ARG A 222 0.27 -18.28 -19.44
N ASP A 223 0.62 -17.42 -20.39
CA ASP A 223 1.35 -16.17 -20.19
C ASP A 223 0.80 -15.10 -21.16
N LEU A 224 1.47 -13.95 -21.29
CA LEU A 224 1.04 -12.88 -22.20
C LEU A 224 1.57 -13.15 -23.61
N ASP A 225 0.66 -13.35 -24.56
CA ASP A 225 1.03 -13.57 -25.95
C ASP A 225 1.31 -12.24 -26.66
N VAL A 226 2.51 -12.09 -27.21
CA VAL A 226 2.98 -10.89 -27.94
C VAL A 226 2.04 -10.47 -29.07
N THR A 227 1.32 -11.41 -29.68
CA THR A 227 0.36 -11.11 -30.77
C THR A 227 -0.93 -10.46 -30.26
N THR A 228 -1.21 -10.57 -28.97
CA THR A 228 -2.38 -9.97 -28.31
C THR A 228 -2.02 -8.66 -27.59
N LEU A 229 -0.76 -8.22 -27.69
CA LEU A 229 -0.27 -6.96 -27.14
C LEU A 229 -0.48 -5.82 -28.14
N ASP A 230 -1.74 -5.46 -28.40
CA ASP A 230 -2.13 -4.39 -29.32
C ASP A 230 -2.25 -3.01 -28.65
N GLY A 231 -1.78 -2.89 -27.40
CA GLY A 231 -1.87 -1.68 -26.60
C GLY A 231 -3.27 -1.39 -26.04
N SER A 232 -4.25 -2.29 -26.22
CA SER A 232 -5.64 -1.98 -25.87
C SER A 232 -6.09 -2.33 -24.45
N SER A 233 -5.47 -3.29 -23.76
CA SER A 233 -5.74 -3.60 -22.33
C SER A 233 -5.04 -4.85 -21.80
N THR A 234 -4.32 -5.61 -22.62
CA THR A 234 -3.77 -6.94 -22.27
C THR A 234 -2.25 -6.96 -22.07
N GLY A 235 -1.61 -5.79 -21.98
CA GLY A 235 -0.17 -5.66 -21.82
C GLY A 235 0.37 -5.84 -20.40
N PRO A 236 1.71 -5.81 -20.25
CA PRO A 236 2.34 -5.69 -18.95
C PRO A 236 1.71 -4.52 -18.18
N SER A 237 1.42 -4.76 -16.91
CA SER A 237 0.72 -3.80 -16.07
C SER A 237 1.11 -4.00 -14.62
N SER A 238 1.05 -2.94 -13.84
CA SER A 238 1.38 -2.99 -12.43
C SER A 238 0.28 -2.34 -11.59
N ALA A 239 0.18 -2.79 -10.34
CA ALA A 239 -0.56 -2.06 -9.30
C ALA A 239 0.17 -0.77 -8.88
N HIS A 240 1.44 -0.61 -9.27
CA HIS A 240 2.26 0.57 -9.00
C HIS A 240 1.99 1.67 -10.03
N VAL A 241 2.13 2.93 -9.60
CA VAL A 241 1.91 4.09 -10.48
C VAL A 241 3.06 4.23 -11.48
N GLY A 242 2.70 4.40 -12.76
CA GLY A 242 3.60 4.93 -13.80
C GLY A 242 4.27 3.89 -14.71
N GLY A 243 4.18 2.59 -14.40
CA GLY A 243 4.94 1.58 -15.13
C GLY A 243 4.91 0.20 -14.49
N PHE A 244 5.64 -0.74 -15.07
CA PHE A 244 5.78 -2.12 -14.59
C PHE A 244 7.24 -2.49 -14.36
N GLN A 245 7.49 -3.47 -13.51
CA GLN A 245 8.83 -4.04 -13.34
C GLN A 245 9.01 -5.25 -14.27
N ALA A 246 10.22 -5.45 -14.76
CA ALA A 246 10.56 -6.63 -15.54
C ALA A 246 11.96 -7.16 -15.21
N VAL A 247 12.14 -8.47 -15.34
CA VAL A 247 13.42 -9.18 -15.29
C VAL A 247 14.00 -9.22 -16.70
N LEU A 248 15.27 -8.84 -16.84
CA LEU A 248 16.03 -8.97 -18.06
C LEU A 248 16.82 -10.28 -18.09
N ALA A 249 17.31 -10.68 -19.26
CA ALA A 249 18.02 -11.94 -19.45
C ALA A 249 19.41 -12.01 -18.77
N ASP A 250 19.92 -10.87 -18.27
CA ASP A 250 21.09 -10.80 -17.39
C ASP A 250 20.74 -10.95 -15.90
N GLY A 251 19.46 -11.15 -15.56
CA GLY A 251 18.96 -11.29 -14.20
C GLY A 251 18.68 -9.95 -13.49
N SER A 252 18.97 -8.81 -14.14
CA SER A 252 18.65 -7.50 -13.57
C SER A 252 17.15 -7.21 -13.62
N VAL A 253 16.67 -6.40 -12.68
CA VAL A 253 15.27 -5.94 -12.65
C VAL A 253 15.23 -4.45 -12.96
N ARG A 254 14.42 -4.06 -13.95
CA ARG A 254 14.23 -2.68 -14.36
C ARG A 254 12.76 -2.27 -14.38
N PHE A 255 12.53 -0.99 -14.15
CA PHE A 255 11.22 -0.38 -14.22
C PHE A 255 11.00 0.24 -15.60
N PHE A 256 9.89 -0.09 -16.23
CA PHE A 256 9.50 0.39 -17.55
C PHE A 256 8.28 1.29 -17.43
N MET A 257 8.33 2.48 -18.01
CA MET A 257 7.22 3.42 -17.96
C MET A 257 6.04 2.94 -18.84
N ASN A 258 4.80 3.23 -18.42
CA ASN A 258 3.61 2.94 -19.23
C ASN A 258 3.59 3.70 -20.58
N SER A 259 4.39 4.77 -20.70
CA SER A 259 4.58 5.53 -21.93
C SER A 259 5.62 4.94 -22.88
N LEU A 260 6.21 3.79 -22.55
CA LEU A 260 7.15 3.10 -23.42
C LEU A 260 6.50 2.82 -24.78
N ALA A 261 7.19 3.17 -25.87
CA ALA A 261 6.66 2.96 -27.20
C ALA A 261 6.44 1.45 -27.45
N PRO A 262 5.28 1.04 -28.02
CA PRO A 262 4.99 -0.38 -28.26
C PRO A 262 6.06 -1.10 -29.08
N GLU A 263 6.67 -0.42 -30.06
CA GLU A 263 7.75 -0.97 -30.88
C GLU A 263 9.03 -1.21 -30.07
N THR A 264 9.37 -0.30 -29.17
CA THR A 264 10.48 -0.46 -28.23
C THR A 264 10.23 -1.64 -27.29
N PHE A 265 9.01 -1.75 -26.76
CA PHE A 265 8.64 -2.89 -25.93
C PHE A 265 8.75 -4.21 -26.70
N LYS A 266 8.25 -4.26 -27.94
CA LYS A 266 8.33 -5.45 -28.79
C LYS A 266 9.77 -5.86 -29.06
N ALA A 267 10.64 -4.92 -29.42
CA ALA A 267 12.08 -5.16 -29.61
C ALA A 267 12.74 -5.74 -28.34
N LEU A 268 12.36 -5.26 -27.16
CA LEU A 268 12.86 -5.80 -25.89
C LEU A 268 12.40 -7.23 -25.59
N THR A 269 11.40 -7.76 -26.29
CA THR A 269 10.89 -9.13 -26.07
C THR A 269 11.48 -10.17 -27.04
N THR A 270 12.26 -9.72 -28.03
CA THR A 270 12.90 -10.58 -29.02
C THR A 270 14.36 -10.84 -28.65
N PRO A 271 14.88 -12.07 -28.84
CA PRO A 271 16.28 -12.38 -28.57
C PRO A 271 17.22 -12.12 -29.76
N ARG A 272 16.68 -11.92 -30.97
CA ARG A 272 17.42 -11.84 -32.25
C ARG A 272 16.79 -10.91 -33.30
N GLY A 273 16.08 -9.87 -32.89
CA GLY A 273 15.50 -8.89 -33.80
C GLY A 273 16.51 -7.89 -34.36
N GLY A 274 17.66 -7.70 -33.69
CA GLY A 274 18.73 -6.80 -34.14
C GLY A 274 18.38 -5.31 -34.03
N GLU A 275 17.32 -4.96 -33.31
CA GLU A 275 16.90 -3.58 -33.11
C GLU A 275 17.80 -2.85 -32.12
N VAL A 276 18.18 -1.61 -32.44
CA VAL A 276 18.88 -0.75 -31.49
C VAL A 276 17.84 -0.12 -30.57
N VAL A 277 17.73 -0.66 -29.36
CA VAL A 277 16.88 -0.08 -28.31
C VAL A 277 17.67 1.02 -27.59
N GLY A 278 17.11 2.23 -27.53
CA GLY A 278 17.70 3.39 -26.82
C GLY A 278 17.71 3.21 -25.30
N GLU A 279 17.96 4.29 -24.54
CA GLU A 279 17.74 4.24 -23.07
C GLU A 279 16.24 4.26 -22.76
N PHE A 280 15.81 3.35 -21.89
CA PHE A 280 14.42 3.12 -21.46
C PHE A 280 14.34 2.94 -19.96
#